data_AF-A0AA43QA65-F1
#
_entry.id   AF-A0AA43QA65-F1
#
_cell.length_a   1.000
_cell.length_b   1.000
_cell.length_c   1.000
_cell.angle_alpha   90.00
_cell.angle_beta   90.00
_cell.angle_gamma   90.00
#
_symmetry.space_group_name_H-M   'P 1'
#
loop_
_entity.id
_entity.type
_entity.pdbx_description
1 polymer ?
#
loop_
_entity_poly.entity_id
_entity_poly.type
_entity_poly.pdbx_seq_one_letter_code
_entity_poly.pdbx_strand_id
1 'polypeptide(L)' 'MTIDRVVFAVAGSFILISLLLAHYHSELWLWFTAFVGANLLQSAFTGFCPMAIILKKLGVKPGSAF' A
#
# COMPACT_ATOMS: atom_id res chain seq x y z
N MET A 1 -10.59 9.42 9.53
CA MET A 1 -9.75 8.25 9.21
C MET A 1 -8.31 8.63 9.48
N THR A 2 -7.58 7.82 10.24
CA THR A 2 -6.12 7.95 10.36
C THR A 2 -5.46 7.57 9.04
N ILE A 3 -4.33 8.20 8.70
CA ILE A 3 -3.57 7.86 7.48
C ILE A 3 -3.32 6.35 7.39
N ASP A 4 -3.00 5.70 8.50
CA ASP A 4 -2.86 4.24 8.61
C ASP A 4 -4.04 3.46 8.05
N ARG A 5 -5.26 3.79 8.46
CA ARG A 5 -6.45 3.08 8.00
C ARG A 5 -6.65 3.23 6.49
N VAL A 6 -6.37 4.43 5.95
CA VAL A 6 -6.48 4.69 4.51
C VAL A 6 -5.37 3.94 3.75
N VAL A 7 -4.14 3.98 4.24
CA VAL A 7 -3.00 3.29 3.63
C VAL A 7 -3.21 1.78 3.61
N PHE A 8 -3.63 1.17 4.72
CA PHE A 8 -3.94 -0.26 4.77
C PHE A 8 -5.10 -0.64 3.84
N ALA A 9 -6.17 0.16 3.79
CA ALA A 9 -7.31 -0.11 2.91
C ALA A 9 -6.94 0.00 1.43
N VAL A 10 -6.19 1.04 1.05
CA VAL A 10 -5.73 1.24 -0.33
C VAL A 10 -4.74 0.15 -0.72
N ALA A 11 -3.77 -0.16 0.13
CA ALA A 11 -2.80 -1.22 -0.16
C ALA A 11 -3.45 -2.59 -0.30
N GLY A 12 -4.37 -2.95 0.61
CA GLY A 12 -5.10 -4.21 0.55
C GLY A 12 -5.97 -4.35 -0.70
N SER A 13 -6.67 -3.27 -1.08
CA SER A 13 -7.47 -3.27 -2.32
C SER A 13 -6.59 -3.33 -3.57
N PHE A 14 -5.44 -2.64 -3.58
CA PHE A 14 -4.47 -2.73 -4.67
C PHE A 14 -3.92 -4.16 -4.82
N ILE A 15 -3.59 -4.83 -3.71
CA ILE A 15 -3.13 -6.22 -3.72
C ILE A 15 -4.22 -7.16 -4.24
N LEU A 16 -5.48 -7.02 -3.80
CA LEU A 16 -6.59 -7.86 -4.27
C LEU A 16 -6.85 -7.67 -5.78
N ILE A 17 -6.85 -6.43 -6.25
CA ILE A 17 -6.97 -6.11 -7.68
C ILE A 17 -5.79 -6.71 -8.44
N SER A 18 -4.57 -6.55 -7.90
CA SER A 18 -3.34 -7.12 -8.44
C SER A 18 -3.35 -8.65 -8.51
N LEU A 19 -3.94 -9.31 -7.52
CA LEU A 19 -4.07 -10.76 -7.53
C LEU A 19 -5.09 -11.21 -8.58
N LEU A 20 -6.22 -10.50 -8.70
CA LEU A 20 -7.26 -10.82 -9.67
C LEU A 20 -6.76 -10.75 -11.10
N LEU A 21 -6.10 -9.66 -11.51
CA LEU A 21 -5.62 -9.54 -12.88
C LEU A 21 -4.37 -10.41 -13.14
N ALA A 22 -3.59 -10.77 -12.11
CA ALA A 22 -2.51 -11.76 -12.27
C ALA A 22 -3.09 -13.11 -12.73
N HIS A 23 -4.28 -13.47 -12.21
CA HIS A 23 -4.99 -14.66 -12.62
C HIS A 23 -5.58 -14.55 -14.04
N TYR A 24 -6.04 -13.36 -14.45
CA TYR A 24 -6.68 -13.15 -15.75
C TYR A 24 -5.72 -12.81 -16.91
N HIS A 25 -4.55 -12.25 -16.64
CA HIS A 25 -3.66 -11.72 -17.69
C HIS A 25 -2.32 -12.45 -17.77
N SER A 26 -1.56 -12.55 -16.67
CA SER A 26 -0.28 -13.26 -16.61
C SER A 26 0.28 -13.30 -15.19
N GLU A 27 0.92 -14.41 -14.80
CA GLU A 27 1.63 -14.57 -13.51
C GLU A 27 2.71 -13.50 -13.28
N LEU A 28 3.20 -12.84 -14.34
CA LEU A 28 4.17 -11.75 -14.25
C LEU A 28 3.66 -10.57 -13.39
N TRP A 29 2.34 -10.41 -13.25
CA TRP A 29 1.75 -9.37 -12.40
C TRP A 29 1.96 -9.64 -10.90
N LEU A 30 2.23 -10.88 -10.50
CA LEU A 30 2.59 -11.21 -9.11
C LEU A 30 3.89 -10.55 -8.68
N TRP A 31 4.83 -10.33 -9.59
CA TRP A 31 6.07 -9.61 -9.29
C TRP A 31 5.80 -8.15 -8.91
N PHE A 32 4.81 -7.52 -9.56
CA PHE A 32 4.37 -6.18 -9.21
C PHE A 32 3.66 -6.16 -7.86
N THR A 33 2.78 -7.13 -7.60
CA THR A 33 2.13 -7.32 -6.28
C THR A 33 3.16 -7.53 -5.17
N ALA A 34 4.19 -8.34 -5.42
CA ALA A 34 5.26 -8.62 -4.47
C ALA A 34 6.10 -7.37 -4.20
N PHE A 35 6.40 -6.56 -5.22
CA PHE A 35 7.11 -5.30 -5.05
C PHE A 35 6.32 -4.29 -4.21
N VAL A 36 5.01 -4.16 -4.45
CA VAL A 36 4.11 -3.32 -3.64
C VAL A 36 4.01 -3.84 -2.21
N GLY A 37 3.87 -5.16 -2.03
CA GLY A 37 3.84 -5.80 -0.71
C GLY A 37 5.15 -5.64 0.07
N ALA A 38 6.30 -5.76 -0.60
CA ALA A 38 7.61 -5.52 0.01
C ALA A 38 7.79 -4.07 0.45
N ASN A 39 7.32 -3.10 -0.35
CA ASN A 39 7.30 -1.68 0.04
C ASN A 39 6.41 -1.45 1.26
N LEU A 40 5.24 -2.11 1.31
CA LEU A 40 4.34 -2.00 2.46
C LEU A 40 4.95 -2.61 3.73
N LEU A 41 5.61 -3.76 3.59
CA LEU A 41 6.29 -4.44 4.68
C LEU A 41 7.46 -3.59 5.19
N GLN A 42 8.27 -3.03 4.28
CA GLN A 42 9.33 -2.09 4.66
C GLN A 42 8.75 -0.87 5.39
N SER A 43 7.65 -0.31 4.90
CA SER A 43 6.96 0.80 5.53
C SER A 43 6.41 0.49 6.92
N ALA A 44 6.05 -0.77 7.22
CA ALA A 44 5.61 -1.18 8.55
C ALA A 44 6.78 -1.22 9.56
N PHE A 45 8.01 -1.47 9.09
CA PHE A 45 9.22 -1.48 9.93
C PHE A 45 9.90 -0.11 10.04
N THR A 46 9.88 0.70 8.97
CA THR A 46 10.54 2.02 8.95
C THR A 46 9.60 3.20 9.20
N GLY A 47 8.28 2.98 9.21
CA GLY A 47 7.28 4.07 9.26
C GLY A 47 7.25 4.95 8.00
N PHE A 48 8.05 4.60 6.99
CA PHE A 48 8.24 5.45 5.81
C PHE A 48 7.31 5.02 4.67
N CYS A 49 6.03 5.38 4.75
CA CYS A 49 5.10 5.12 3.65
C CYS A 49 5.07 6.31 2.68
N PRO A 50 5.48 6.17 1.41
CA PRO A 50 5.36 7.25 0.42
C PRO A 50 3.91 7.70 0.25
N MET A 51 2.96 6.76 0.38
CA MET A 51 1.53 7.05 0.40
C MET A 51 1.15 7.94 1.59
N ALA A 52 1.68 7.68 2.79
CA ALA A 52 1.46 8.51 3.97
C ALA A 52 2.04 9.91 3.80
N ILE A 53 3.20 10.06 3.15
CA ILE A 53 3.80 11.37 2.84
C ILE A 53 2.91 12.16 1.88
N ILE A 54 2.35 11.51 0.87
CA ILE A 54 1.40 12.13 -0.08
C ILE A 54 0.10 12.54 0.63
N LEU A 55 -0.47 11.66 1.45
CA LEU A 55 -1.67 11.95 2.26
C LEU A 55 -1.44 13.05 3.29
N LYS A 56 -0.24 13.11 3.89
CA LYS A 56 0.19 14.20 4.78
C LYS A 56 0.33 15.52 4.01
N LYS A 57 0.86 15.48 2.78
CA LYS A 57 0.89 16.65 1.87
C LYS A 57 -0.51 17.12 1.44
N LEU A 58 -1.48 16.20 1.36
CA LEU A 58 -2.89 16.49 1.08
C LEU A 58 -3.68 16.94 2.31
N GLY A 59 -3.04 17.13 3.47
CA GLY A 59 -3.66 17.66 4.68
C GLY A 59 -4.39 16.64 5.55
N VAL A 60 -4.21 15.34 5.30
CA VAL A 60 -4.78 14.28 6.16
C VAL A 60 -3.91 14.13 7.41
N LYS A 61 -4.55 14.03 8.60
CA LYS A 61 -3.84 13.89 9.88
C LYS A 61 -3.15 12.52 9.97
N PRO A 62 -1.81 12.45 10.18
CA PRO A 62 -1.11 11.20 10.39
C PRO A 62 -1.68 10.47 11.61
N GLY A 63 -1.92 9.16 11.46
CA GLY A 63 -2.25 8.29 12.56
C GLY A 63 -0.99 7.87 13.30
N SER A 64 -1.15 7.33 14.51
CA SER A 64 -0.07 6.94 15.41
C SER A 64 0.72 5.71 14.98
N ALA A 65 0.54 5.20 13.75
CA ALA A 65 1.29 4.05 13.24
C ALA A 65 2.32 4.40 12.14
N PHE A 66 2.52 5.71 11.86
CA PHE A 66 3.67 6.27 11.15
C PHE A 66 4.38 7.37 11.94
#